data_AF-A0A7J7JQB7-F1
#
_entry.id   AF-A0A7J7JQB7-F1
#
_cell.length_a   1.000
_cell.length_b   1.000
_cell.length_c   1.000
_cell.angle_alpha   90.00
_cell.angle_beta   90.00
_cell.angle_gamma   90.00
#
_symmetry.space_group_name_H-M   'P 1'
#
loop_
_entity.id
_entity.type
_entity.pdbx_description
1 polymer ?
#
loop_
_entity_poly.entity_id
_entity_poly.type
_entity_poly.pdbx_seq_one_letter_code
_entity_poly.pdbx_strand_id
1 'polypeptide(L)'
;MACVIFIDQFTALNEELSRRREECIQLKSLLASRTKDSIETAKESYGGNAEILNEDGELASAYQTLKDVNRVLQRDLELEKSGYKRKELELRATIEELKKDNNRQQDLIGQLNKVASNLSMSPEQAMQNALQFEIQRLMSENLDMREKCDQLEDKVRKLKKAVKIYSNRLKEHGVSGNSEGVSSKGKPEEGLEEDEEEEMGGKIKYQPTKNYMGMLEYKKEEEAALVKHLVTDLKPRVAITLIPTLPAYILFMCLRHTDHLNEDSRCKTLLTNVINGIKKVSKAHQDDIETLILWLSNTCRFLHLLKQYSGEKSFQVENTELQNNHCLRNFDLSEYRAILNDLAVWLYQGVVKTAKEHIHPLIVGALLEYEGIQGLSSKPSMSRQRSSSHSDTLEAPSTPEHCFENLIKTLSSWVNLMRTHGFDTLVVNQLFKQLFYFIVATAANNLLLRKDMCNWSKGMQIRYNLSNLEQWLRDNRLHECGAVEAMEPLIQASQLLQARKTAEDVDSICEMCSQLSVAQIIKILNLYTPVDEYEERVPISFIRKIQQTLKEKRKSDSSNPQALLIDTKQFFPVMFPFCPSSIGLESIDIPSVLKLGFLVRL
;
A
#
# COMPACT_ATOMS: atom_id res chain seq x y z
N MET A 1 -28.27 2.52 -7.26
CA MET A 1 -27.42 1.55 -7.99
C MET A 1 -26.29 1.01 -7.13
N ALA A 2 -25.45 1.85 -6.51
CA ALA A 2 -24.33 1.41 -5.66
C ALA A 2 -24.72 0.51 -4.45
N CYS A 3 -25.82 0.80 -3.74
CA CYS A 3 -26.25 -0.05 -2.62
C CYS A 3 -26.74 -1.44 -3.03
N VAL A 4 -27.30 -1.58 -4.24
CA VAL A 4 -27.77 -2.89 -4.74
C VAL A 4 -26.57 -3.74 -5.11
N ILE A 5 -25.58 -3.16 -5.79
CA ILE A 5 -24.31 -3.82 -6.12
C ILE A 5 -23.58 -4.26 -4.85
N PHE A 6 -23.59 -3.46 -3.79
CA PHE A 6 -22.96 -3.81 -2.52
C PHE A 6 -23.67 -4.98 -1.81
N ILE A 7 -25.01 -5.00 -1.85
CA ILE A 7 -25.79 -6.11 -1.29
C ILE A 7 -25.54 -7.39 -2.09
N ASP A 8 -25.51 -7.31 -3.42
CA ASP A 8 -25.24 -8.45 -4.31
C ASP A 8 -23.81 -8.99 -4.13
N GLN A 9 -22.83 -8.10 -3.92
CA GLN A 9 -21.46 -8.51 -3.57
C GLN A 9 -21.39 -9.16 -2.19
N PHE A 10 -22.14 -8.65 -1.22
CA PHE A 10 -22.17 -9.20 0.14
C PHE A 10 -22.84 -10.58 0.19
N THR A 11 -23.93 -10.79 -0.56
CA THR A 11 -24.59 -12.09 -0.68
C THR A 11 -23.70 -13.10 -1.38
N ALA A 12 -23.06 -12.72 -2.50
CA ALA A 12 -22.10 -13.58 -3.20
C ALA A 12 -20.93 -13.99 -2.29
N LEU A 13 -20.41 -13.07 -1.48
CA LEU A 13 -19.33 -13.35 -0.53
C LEU A 13 -19.77 -14.35 0.56
N ASN A 14 -21.02 -14.24 1.02
CA ASN A 14 -21.58 -15.14 2.04
C ASN A 14 -21.83 -16.56 1.48
N GLU A 15 -22.25 -16.66 0.23
CA GLU A 15 -22.40 -17.94 -0.48
C GLU A 15 -21.05 -18.62 -0.71
N GLU A 16 -20.04 -17.88 -1.14
CA GLU A 16 -18.66 -18.36 -1.29
C GLU A 16 -18.12 -18.89 0.06
N LEU A 17 -18.37 -18.16 1.15
CA LEU A 17 -17.95 -18.56 2.50
C LEU A 17 -18.66 -19.84 2.96
N SER A 18 -19.94 -19.99 2.66
CA SER A 18 -20.69 -21.23 2.95
C SER A 18 -20.12 -22.42 2.16
N ARG A 19 -19.82 -22.22 0.87
CA ARG A 19 -19.22 -23.24 0.01
C ARG A 19 -17.85 -23.70 0.52
N ARG A 20 -16.99 -22.76 0.93
CA ARG A 20 -15.68 -23.07 1.53
C ARG A 20 -15.79 -23.83 2.86
N ARG A 21 -16.83 -23.55 3.66
CA ARG A 21 -17.10 -24.33 4.89
C ARG A 21 -17.49 -25.76 4.56
N GLU A 22 -18.34 -25.98 3.57
CA GLU A 22 -18.72 -27.33 3.11
C GLU A 22 -17.54 -28.10 2.53
N GLU A 23 -16.71 -27.47 1.68
CA GLU A 23 -15.49 -28.07 1.15
C GLU A 23 -14.52 -28.48 2.28
N CYS A 24 -14.39 -27.66 3.32
CA CYS A 24 -13.54 -27.98 4.47
C CYS A 24 -14.10 -29.16 5.29
N ILE A 25 -15.42 -29.29 5.40
CA ILE A 25 -16.07 -30.45 6.04
C ILE A 25 -15.87 -31.71 5.19
N GLN A 26 -16.02 -31.62 3.87
CA GLN A 26 -15.79 -32.73 2.95
C GLN A 26 -14.32 -33.19 2.97
N LEU A 27 -13.36 -32.27 2.98
CA LEU A 27 -11.94 -32.57 3.10
C LEU A 27 -11.61 -33.24 4.44
N LYS A 28 -12.19 -32.79 5.55
CA LYS A 28 -12.05 -33.45 6.85
C LYS A 28 -12.61 -34.87 6.84
N SER A 29 -13.75 -35.08 6.17
CA SER A 29 -14.36 -36.41 6.02
C SER A 29 -13.48 -37.35 5.17
N LEU A 30 -12.96 -36.86 4.04
CA LEU A 30 -12.04 -37.59 3.16
C LEU A 30 -10.71 -37.93 3.85
N LEU A 31 -10.17 -37.01 4.66
CA LEU A 31 -8.97 -37.29 5.46
C LEU A 31 -9.25 -38.33 6.53
N ALA A 32 -10.41 -38.28 7.19
CA ALA A 32 -10.81 -39.28 8.18
C ALA A 32 -10.98 -40.68 7.56
N SER A 33 -11.59 -40.78 6.37
CA SER A 33 -11.73 -42.06 5.65
C SER A 33 -10.37 -42.60 5.21
N ARG A 34 -9.51 -41.76 4.63
CA ARG A 34 -8.18 -42.16 4.16
C ARG A 34 -7.26 -42.58 5.31
N THR A 35 -7.42 -41.97 6.48
CA THR A 35 -6.72 -42.37 7.71
C THR A 35 -7.20 -43.74 8.18
N LYS A 36 -8.50 -44.03 8.08
CA LYS A 36 -9.07 -45.34 8.42
C LYS A 36 -8.58 -46.44 7.47
N ASP A 37 -8.55 -46.18 6.17
CA ASP A 37 -8.04 -47.12 5.15
C ASP A 37 -6.53 -47.39 5.33
N SER A 38 -5.75 -46.36 5.68
CA SER A 38 -4.32 -46.49 5.97
C SER A 38 -4.06 -47.31 7.24
N ILE A 39 -4.94 -47.25 8.24
CA ILE A 39 -4.86 -48.05 9.48
C ILE A 39 -5.24 -49.51 9.21
N GLU A 40 -6.23 -49.77 8.34
CA GLU A 40 -6.61 -51.12 7.93
C GLU A 40 -5.50 -51.78 7.08
N THR A 41 -4.91 -51.03 6.14
CA THR A 41 -3.78 -51.49 5.32
C THR A 41 -2.52 -51.81 6.16
N ALA A 42 -2.25 -50.99 7.19
CA ALA A 42 -1.16 -51.22 8.13
C ALA A 42 -1.40 -52.43 9.05
N LYS A 43 -2.67 -52.72 9.40
CA LYS A 43 -3.03 -53.93 10.17
C LYS A 43 -2.89 -55.21 9.36
N GLU A 44 -3.23 -55.19 8.07
CA GLU A 44 -3.07 -56.34 7.17
C GLU A 44 -1.62 -56.64 6.83
N SER A 45 -0.77 -55.61 6.68
CA SER A 45 0.64 -55.77 6.31
C SER A 45 1.54 -56.29 7.43
N TYR A 46 1.13 -56.14 8.70
CA TYR A 46 1.96 -56.45 9.89
C TYR A 46 1.32 -57.44 10.88
N GLY A 47 0.26 -58.16 10.46
CA GLY A 47 -0.27 -59.30 11.23
C GLY A 47 -0.74 -58.98 12.66
N GLY A 48 -1.06 -57.72 12.96
CA GLY A 48 -1.60 -57.31 14.26
C GLY A 48 -0.60 -57.19 15.41
N ASN A 49 0.72 -57.31 15.18
CA ASN A 49 1.72 -57.11 16.25
C ASN A 49 2.24 -55.67 16.28
N ALA A 50 1.69 -54.88 17.20
CA ALA A 50 2.06 -53.48 17.42
C ALA A 50 3.48 -53.28 18.02
N GLU A 51 4.13 -54.35 18.48
CA GLU A 51 5.48 -54.28 19.08
C GLU A 51 6.60 -54.15 18.03
N ILE A 52 6.36 -54.47 16.76
CA ILE A 52 7.35 -54.33 15.68
C ILE A 52 7.40 -52.89 15.14
N LEU A 53 6.40 -52.06 15.45
CA LEU A 53 6.25 -50.72 14.85
C LEU A 53 6.99 -49.59 15.59
N ASN A 54 7.71 -49.90 16.68
CA ASN A 54 8.39 -48.89 17.50
C ASN A 54 9.73 -49.37 18.07
N GLU A 55 10.49 -50.19 17.34
CA GLU A 55 11.85 -50.60 17.77
C GLU A 55 12.80 -49.39 17.94
N ASP A 56 12.62 -48.34 17.13
CA ASP A 56 13.53 -47.16 17.12
C ASP A 56 12.92 -45.88 17.72
N GLY A 57 11.70 -45.91 18.28
CA GLY A 57 11.06 -44.73 18.89
C GLY A 57 10.61 -43.63 17.93
N GLU A 58 10.86 -43.78 16.62
CA GLU A 58 10.62 -42.76 15.60
C GLU A 58 9.13 -42.43 15.41
N LEU A 59 8.25 -43.43 15.50
CA LEU A 59 6.81 -43.23 15.36
C LEU A 59 6.23 -42.43 16.55
N ALA A 60 6.73 -42.69 17.76
CA ALA A 60 6.36 -41.91 18.94
C ALA A 60 6.84 -40.46 18.84
N SER A 61 8.06 -40.25 18.33
CA SER A 61 8.61 -38.91 18.06
C SER A 61 7.79 -38.16 16.99
N ALA A 62 7.42 -38.83 15.90
CA ALA A 62 6.60 -38.24 14.84
C ALA A 62 5.19 -37.87 15.34
N TYR A 63 4.57 -38.73 16.15
CA TYR A 63 3.26 -38.45 16.76
C TYR A 63 3.33 -37.29 17.76
N GLN A 64 4.39 -37.22 18.56
CA GLN A 64 4.63 -36.11 19.48
C GLN A 64 4.85 -34.79 18.74
N THR A 65 5.65 -34.80 17.67
CA THR A 65 5.88 -33.64 16.80
C THR A 65 4.56 -33.17 16.16
N LEU A 66 3.73 -34.09 15.68
CA LEU A 66 2.43 -33.77 15.09
C LEU A 66 1.45 -33.15 16.12
N LYS A 67 1.53 -33.59 17.37
CA LYS A 67 0.74 -33.02 18.48
C LYS A 67 1.18 -31.62 18.84
N ASP A 68 2.48 -31.36 18.82
CA ASP A 68 3.05 -30.03 19.09
C ASP A 68 2.73 -29.06 17.94
N VAL A 69 2.80 -29.51 16.68
CA VAL A 69 2.35 -28.73 15.51
C VAL A 69 0.85 -28.42 15.59
N ASN A 70 0.01 -29.38 15.95
CA ASN A 70 -1.44 -29.13 16.13
C ASN A 70 -1.73 -28.10 17.23
N ARG A 71 -0.97 -28.11 18.33
CA ARG A 71 -1.11 -27.11 19.41
C ARG A 71 -0.73 -25.72 18.94
N VAL A 72 0.32 -25.59 18.14
CA VAL A 72 0.73 -24.31 17.54
C VAL A 72 -0.34 -23.81 16.57
N LEU A 73 -0.82 -24.67 15.67
CA LEU A 73 -1.89 -24.33 14.72
C LEU A 73 -3.19 -23.91 15.42
N GLN A 74 -3.55 -24.55 16.54
CA GLN A 74 -4.70 -24.12 17.35
C GLN A 74 -4.48 -22.73 17.95
N ARG A 75 -3.28 -22.44 18.45
CA ARG A 75 -2.93 -21.12 19.01
C ARG A 75 -2.96 -20.03 17.94
N ASP A 76 -2.42 -20.32 16.75
CA ASP A 76 -2.40 -19.39 15.63
C ASP A 76 -3.83 -19.11 15.14
N LEU A 77 -4.68 -20.13 15.05
CA LEU A 77 -6.10 -19.98 14.70
C LEU A 77 -6.85 -19.12 15.73
N GLU A 78 -6.58 -19.28 17.02
CA GLU A 78 -7.18 -18.47 18.08
C GLU A 78 -6.71 -17.01 18.02
N LEU A 79 -5.41 -16.79 17.77
CA LEU A 79 -4.85 -15.45 17.58
C LEU A 79 -5.46 -14.77 16.35
N GLU A 80 -5.55 -15.46 15.22
CA GLU A 80 -6.13 -14.92 13.99
C GLU A 80 -7.62 -14.59 14.18
N LYS A 81 -8.38 -15.48 14.83
CA LYS A 81 -9.79 -15.25 15.19
C LYS A 81 -9.96 -14.04 16.10
N SER A 82 -9.06 -13.85 17.08
CA SER A 82 -9.07 -12.66 17.94
C SER A 82 -8.74 -11.39 17.15
N GLY A 83 -7.83 -11.48 16.17
CA GLY A 83 -7.47 -10.39 15.26
C GLY A 83 -8.64 -9.97 14.37
N TYR A 84 -9.33 -10.92 13.75
CA TYR A 84 -10.54 -10.64 12.97
C TYR A 84 -11.63 -9.97 13.81
N LYS A 85 -11.84 -10.44 15.05
CA LYS A 85 -12.84 -9.86 15.93
C LYS A 85 -12.51 -8.43 16.34
N ARG A 86 -11.23 -8.10 16.54
CA ARG A 86 -10.77 -6.72 16.78
C ARG A 86 -11.01 -5.84 15.56
N LYS A 87 -10.64 -6.31 14.37
CA LYS A 87 -10.85 -5.58 13.11
C LYS A 87 -12.34 -5.38 12.79
N GLU A 88 -13.18 -6.35 13.11
CA GLU A 88 -14.64 -6.24 13.01
C GLU A 88 -15.18 -5.12 13.93
N LEU A 89 -14.71 -5.06 15.18
CA LEU A 89 -15.08 -4.01 16.13
C LEU A 89 -14.64 -2.62 15.65
N GLU A 90 -13.42 -2.51 15.12
CA GLU A 90 -12.89 -1.26 14.54
C GLU A 90 -13.73 -0.80 13.35
N LEU A 91 -14.02 -1.69 12.39
CA LEU A 91 -14.85 -1.39 11.23
C LEU A 91 -16.27 -0.97 11.63
N ARG A 92 -16.86 -1.62 12.64
CA ARG A 92 -18.16 -1.23 13.18
C ARG A 92 -18.12 0.16 13.80
N ALA A 93 -17.04 0.52 14.50
CA ALA A 93 -16.87 1.86 15.07
C ALA A 93 -16.74 2.92 13.96
N THR A 94 -15.98 2.64 12.89
CA THR A 94 -15.83 3.56 11.75
C THR A 94 -17.16 3.76 11.02
N ILE A 95 -17.96 2.71 10.85
CA ILE A 95 -19.30 2.82 10.24
C ILE A 95 -20.21 3.73 11.09
N GLU A 96 -20.18 3.61 12.41
CA GLU A 96 -20.97 4.48 13.29
C GLU A 96 -20.50 5.94 13.26
N GLU A 97 -19.20 6.19 13.15
CA GLU A 97 -18.65 7.54 12.99
C GLU A 97 -19.05 8.15 11.64
N LEU A 98 -18.91 7.40 10.55
CA LEU A 98 -19.34 7.84 9.21
C LEU A 98 -20.85 8.10 9.14
N LYS A 99 -21.67 7.33 9.85
CA LYS A 99 -23.12 7.61 9.97
C LYS A 99 -23.38 8.93 10.70
N LYS A 100 -22.65 9.22 11.77
CA LYS A 100 -22.78 10.49 12.50
C LYS A 100 -22.41 11.67 11.61
N ASP A 101 -21.31 11.55 10.85
CA ASP A 101 -20.88 12.59 9.93
C ASP A 101 -21.88 12.79 8.77
N ASN A 102 -22.41 11.71 8.22
CA ASN A 102 -23.44 11.78 7.18
C ASN A 102 -24.72 12.46 7.70
N ASN A 103 -25.18 12.11 8.91
CA ASN A 103 -26.31 12.80 9.55
C ASN A 103 -26.01 14.29 9.76
N ARG A 104 -24.80 14.63 10.20
CA ARG A 104 -24.37 16.03 10.37
C ARG A 104 -24.36 16.80 9.06
N GLN A 105 -23.92 16.17 7.98
CA GLN A 105 -23.94 16.76 6.64
C GLN A 105 -25.38 16.95 6.13
N GLN A 106 -26.27 15.98 6.36
CA GLN A 106 -27.70 16.11 6.03
C GLN A 106 -28.37 17.23 6.83
N ASP A 107 -28.02 17.40 8.11
CA ASP A 107 -28.49 18.52 8.93
C ASP A 107 -28.01 19.86 8.37
N LEU A 108 -26.75 19.95 7.94
CA LEU A 108 -26.18 21.17 7.37
C LEU A 108 -26.84 21.51 6.03
N ILE A 109 -27.11 20.52 5.17
CA ILE A 109 -27.86 20.67 3.92
C ILE A 109 -29.29 21.12 4.22
N GLY A 110 -29.94 20.54 5.24
CA GLY A 110 -31.26 20.95 5.71
C GLY A 110 -31.28 22.40 6.20
N GLN A 111 -30.25 22.84 6.91
CA GLN A 111 -30.10 24.24 7.35
C GLN A 111 -29.89 25.19 6.16
N LEU A 112 -29.05 24.82 5.19
CA LEU A 112 -28.83 25.59 3.96
C LEU A 112 -30.12 25.74 3.14
N ASN A 113 -30.89 24.65 2.98
CA ASN A 113 -32.18 24.68 2.29
C ASN A 113 -33.22 25.54 3.02
N LYS A 114 -33.21 25.55 4.37
CA LYS A 114 -34.07 26.42 5.19
C LYS A 114 -33.70 27.90 5.07
N VAL A 115 -32.40 28.21 5.01
CA VAL A 115 -31.92 29.59 4.75
C VAL A 115 -32.35 30.04 3.35
N ALA A 116 -32.23 29.17 2.35
CA ALA A 116 -32.68 29.45 0.98
C ALA A 116 -34.20 29.69 0.89
N SER A 117 -35.03 28.96 1.65
CA SER A 117 -36.48 29.20 1.71
C SER A 117 -36.85 30.47 2.48
N ASN A 118 -36.09 30.85 3.52
CA ASN A 118 -36.37 32.06 4.30
C ASN A 118 -36.10 33.35 3.50
N LEU A 119 -35.17 33.30 2.54
CA LEU A 119 -34.91 34.39 1.59
C LEU A 119 -36.07 34.62 0.60
N SER A 120 -37.04 33.70 0.49
CA SER A 120 -38.17 33.80 -0.44
C SER A 120 -39.51 34.20 0.20
N MET A 121 -39.56 34.54 1.50
CA MET A 121 -40.80 34.72 2.26
C MET A 121 -40.93 36.11 2.91
N SER A 122 -42.17 36.58 3.11
CA SER A 122 -42.49 37.88 3.74
C SER A 122 -42.04 37.95 5.22
N PRO A 123 -41.61 39.11 5.75
CA PRO A 123 -41.05 39.25 7.10
C PRO A 123 -41.94 38.73 8.24
N GLU A 124 -43.26 38.87 8.11
CA GLU A 124 -44.23 38.37 9.11
C GLU A 124 -44.29 36.83 9.16
N GLN A 125 -44.26 36.17 8.00
CA GLN A 125 -44.25 34.71 7.91
C GLN A 125 -42.91 34.12 8.36
N ALA A 126 -41.80 34.84 8.12
CA ALA A 126 -40.49 34.44 8.62
C ALA A 126 -40.42 34.45 10.16
N MET A 127 -41.00 35.48 10.79
CA MET A 127 -41.04 35.58 12.25
C MET A 127 -41.95 34.53 12.90
N GLN A 128 -43.12 34.25 12.32
CA GLN A 128 -44.02 33.21 12.81
C GLN A 128 -43.41 31.80 12.69
N ASN A 129 -42.73 31.51 11.56
CA ASN A 129 -42.02 30.25 11.38
C ASN A 129 -40.83 30.13 12.34
N ALA A 130 -40.06 31.19 12.56
CA ALA A 130 -38.95 31.17 13.53
C ALA A 130 -39.43 30.85 14.95
N LEU A 131 -40.57 31.43 15.38
CA LEU A 131 -41.17 31.12 16.67
C LEU A 131 -41.65 29.67 16.77
N GLN A 132 -42.28 29.13 15.71
CA GLN A 132 -42.69 27.73 15.68
C GLN A 132 -41.51 26.75 15.72
N PHE A 133 -40.42 27.06 15.01
CA PHE A 133 -39.19 26.26 15.06
C PHE A 133 -38.56 26.27 16.45
N GLU A 134 -38.57 27.41 17.14
CA GLU A 134 -38.00 27.49 18.49
C GLU A 134 -38.85 26.72 19.50
N ILE A 135 -40.18 26.77 19.38
CA ILE A 135 -41.09 25.94 20.18
C ILE A 135 -40.83 24.45 19.91
N GLN A 136 -40.64 24.04 18.66
CA GLN A 136 -40.37 22.64 18.30
C GLN A 136 -39.00 22.16 18.80
N ARG A 137 -37.96 23.01 18.72
CA ARG A 137 -36.63 22.75 19.27
C ARG A 137 -36.68 22.56 20.78
N LEU A 138 -37.31 23.50 21.49
CA LEU A 138 -37.46 23.43 22.95
C LEU A 138 -38.30 22.23 23.39
N MET A 139 -39.31 21.81 22.61
CA MET A 139 -40.05 20.57 22.90
C MET A 139 -39.18 19.32 22.76
N SER A 140 -38.35 19.23 21.71
CA SER A 140 -37.43 18.10 21.51
C SER A 140 -36.36 18.04 22.62
N GLU A 141 -35.79 19.19 22.97
CA GLU A 141 -34.77 19.28 24.02
C GLU A 141 -35.34 18.91 25.40
N ASN A 142 -36.59 19.30 25.70
CA ASN A 142 -37.29 18.85 26.90
C ASN A 142 -37.58 17.33 26.91
N LEU A 143 -37.84 16.73 25.74
CA LEU A 143 -38.05 15.28 25.62
C LEU A 143 -36.75 14.51 25.91
N ASP A 144 -35.64 14.92 25.29
CA ASP A 144 -34.31 14.34 25.51
C ASP A 144 -33.87 14.48 26.97
N MET A 145 -34.15 15.62 27.60
CA MET A 145 -33.83 15.85 29.00
C MET A 145 -34.68 14.96 29.92
N ARG A 146 -35.95 14.70 29.58
CA ARG A 146 -36.79 13.72 30.30
C ARG A 146 -36.24 12.29 30.15
N GLU A 147 -35.89 11.87 28.93
CA GLU A 147 -35.30 10.54 28.72
C GLU A 147 -33.99 10.37 29.49
N LYS A 148 -33.14 11.40 29.54
CA LYS A 148 -31.92 11.39 30.35
C LYS A 148 -32.23 11.28 31.84
N CYS A 149 -33.24 11.99 32.34
CA CYS A 149 -33.70 11.84 33.72
C CYS A 149 -34.17 10.40 34.00
N ASP A 150 -35.00 9.82 33.13
CA ASP A 150 -35.49 8.45 33.29
C ASP A 150 -34.34 7.42 33.29
N GLN A 151 -33.35 7.59 32.40
CA GLN A 151 -32.16 6.74 32.35
C GLN A 151 -31.31 6.87 33.62
N LEU A 152 -31.16 8.07 34.17
CA LEU A 152 -30.43 8.31 35.41
C LEU A 152 -31.19 7.72 36.60
N GLU A 153 -32.52 7.84 36.65
CA GLU A 153 -33.35 7.20 37.67
C GLU A 153 -33.22 5.68 37.65
N ASP A 154 -33.19 5.08 36.45
CA ASP A 154 -32.97 3.64 36.29
C ASP A 154 -31.56 3.20 36.72
N LYS A 155 -30.53 4.00 36.43
CA LYS A 155 -29.16 3.75 36.92
C LYS A 155 -29.11 3.84 38.44
N VAL A 156 -29.73 4.87 39.03
CA VAL A 156 -29.83 5.01 40.50
C VAL A 156 -30.56 3.81 41.11
N ARG A 157 -31.63 3.32 40.48
CA ARG A 157 -32.39 2.15 40.92
C ARG A 157 -31.54 0.87 40.87
N LYS A 158 -30.77 0.67 39.80
CA LYS A 158 -29.83 -0.46 39.65
C LYS A 158 -28.70 -0.41 40.68
N LEU A 159 -28.11 0.76 40.89
CA LEU A 159 -27.06 0.96 41.90
C LEU A 159 -27.59 0.75 43.32
N LYS A 160 -28.78 1.24 43.65
CA LYS A 160 -29.44 0.95 44.94
C LYS A 160 -29.68 -0.55 45.13
N LYS A 161 -30.10 -1.29 44.10
CA LYS A 161 -30.22 -2.76 44.15
C LYS A 161 -28.86 -3.43 44.37
N ALA A 162 -27.81 -2.99 43.68
CA ALA A 162 -26.46 -3.51 43.84
C ALA A 162 -25.93 -3.28 45.26
N VAL A 163 -26.07 -2.06 45.79
CA VAL A 163 -25.69 -1.71 47.16
C VAL A 163 -26.47 -2.55 48.19
N LYS A 164 -27.77 -2.80 47.97
CA LYS A 164 -28.56 -3.68 48.84
C LYS A 164 -28.07 -5.13 48.81
N ILE A 165 -27.68 -5.64 47.64
CA ILE A 165 -27.10 -6.98 47.50
C ILE A 165 -25.74 -7.07 48.21
N TYR A 166 -24.89 -6.07 48.04
CA TYR A 166 -23.59 -6.02 48.73
C TYR A 166 -23.75 -5.86 50.25
N SER A 167 -24.68 -5.04 50.71
CA SER A 167 -25.01 -4.89 52.13
C SER A 167 -25.56 -6.20 52.74
N ASN A 168 -26.41 -6.93 52.00
CA ASN A 168 -26.89 -8.25 52.44
C ASN A 168 -25.76 -9.29 52.47
N ARG A 169 -24.87 -9.31 51.47
CA ARG A 169 -23.68 -10.19 51.47
C ARG A 169 -22.70 -9.87 52.61
N LEU A 170 -22.55 -8.59 52.97
CA LEU A 170 -21.77 -8.16 54.14
C LEU A 170 -22.41 -8.59 55.46
N LYS A 171 -23.75 -8.56 55.56
CA LYS A 171 -24.49 -9.07 56.73
C LYS A 171 -24.40 -10.60 56.87
N GLU A 172 -24.38 -11.34 55.76
CA GLU A 172 -24.16 -12.79 55.76
C GLU A 172 -22.74 -13.19 56.20
N HIS A 173 -21.76 -12.30 56.10
CA HIS A 173 -20.36 -12.52 56.53
C HIS A 173 -20.03 -11.89 57.90
N GLY A 174 -21.04 -11.59 58.73
CA GLY A 174 -20.83 -11.30 60.16
C GLY A 174 -20.23 -9.94 60.51
N VAL A 175 -20.20 -8.97 59.58
CA VAL A 175 -19.75 -7.60 59.90
C VAL A 175 -20.97 -6.72 60.17
N SER A 176 -21.28 -6.53 61.45
CA SER A 176 -22.23 -5.52 61.93
C SER A 176 -21.46 -4.30 62.43
N GLY A 177 -21.77 -3.11 61.93
CA GLY A 177 -21.12 -1.87 62.38
C GLY A 177 -21.54 -0.62 61.62
N ASN A 178 -22.71 -0.09 61.99
CA ASN A 178 -23.27 1.25 61.83
C ASN A 178 -22.60 2.32 60.93
N SER A 179 -23.42 2.86 60.04
CA SER A 179 -23.30 4.18 59.41
C SER A 179 -23.54 5.30 60.42
N GLU A 180 -22.76 6.38 60.37
CA GLU A 180 -23.24 7.78 60.38
C GLU A 180 -22.09 8.80 60.20
N GLY A 181 -22.26 9.73 59.24
CA GLY A 181 -22.01 11.15 59.52
C GLY A 181 -20.80 11.90 58.92
N VAL A 182 -21.06 12.66 57.84
CA VAL A 182 -20.75 14.10 57.65
C VAL A 182 -19.28 14.64 57.65
N SER A 183 -18.89 15.16 56.47
CA SER A 183 -18.18 16.43 56.15
C SER A 183 -16.80 16.81 56.75
N SER A 184 -15.95 17.29 55.82
CA SER A 184 -15.09 18.50 55.85
C SER A 184 -13.55 18.36 55.83
N LYS A 185 -12.97 19.09 54.84
CA LYS A 185 -11.64 19.73 54.69
C LYS A 185 -10.41 19.23 55.47
N GLY A 186 -9.29 19.09 54.73
CA GLY A 186 -7.92 19.31 55.25
C GLY A 186 -6.82 18.58 54.47
N LYS A 187 -5.87 19.32 53.88
CA LYS A 187 -4.52 18.86 53.43
C LYS A 187 -3.55 18.90 54.63
N PRO A 188 -2.22 18.64 54.48
CA PRO A 188 -1.46 17.45 54.05
C PRO A 188 -0.35 17.08 55.10
N GLU A 189 0.73 16.36 54.70
CA GLU A 189 1.99 16.02 55.43
C GLU A 189 1.92 14.70 56.25
N GLU A 190 2.95 13.86 56.45
CA GLU A 190 4.35 13.65 56.00
C GLU A 190 4.81 12.30 56.66
N GLY A 191 5.90 11.66 56.17
CA GLY A 191 6.70 10.67 56.93
C GLY A 191 6.39 9.18 56.66
N LEU A 192 7.28 8.39 56.02
CA LEU A 192 8.39 7.57 56.61
C LEU A 192 7.81 6.36 57.41
N GLU A 193 8.15 5.07 57.27
CA GLU A 193 9.38 4.29 56.97
C GLU A 193 8.93 2.90 56.45
N GLU A 194 9.54 2.31 55.42
CA GLU A 194 10.54 1.20 55.48
C GLU A 194 10.24 0.08 56.49
N ASP A 195 10.01 -1.14 55.98
CA ASP A 195 10.52 -2.38 56.57
C ASP A 195 10.66 -3.47 55.49
N GLU A 196 11.88 -3.97 55.36
CA GLU A 196 12.32 -5.08 54.54
C GLU A 196 12.04 -6.41 55.24
N GLU A 197 11.58 -7.44 54.53
CA GLU A 197 11.89 -8.83 54.90
C GLU A 197 12.23 -9.66 53.65
N GLU A 198 13.38 -10.32 53.75
CA GLU A 198 14.14 -11.02 52.73
C GLU A 198 13.54 -12.37 52.29
N GLU A 199 13.59 -12.57 50.97
CA GLU A 199 14.05 -13.77 50.22
C GLU A 199 13.94 -15.19 50.81
N MET A 200 13.44 -16.11 49.96
CA MET A 200 14.12 -17.38 49.70
C MET A 200 13.75 -17.96 48.32
N GLY A 201 14.76 -18.15 47.45
CA GLY A 201 14.82 -19.32 46.57
C GLY A 201 15.00 -19.10 45.07
N GLY A 202 16.24 -19.29 44.59
CA GLY A 202 16.49 -19.83 43.24
C GLY A 202 17.38 -18.98 42.34
N LYS A 203 18.70 -19.21 42.41
CA LYS A 203 19.70 -18.65 41.50
C LYS A 203 19.38 -18.96 40.03
N ILE A 204 18.89 -17.96 39.31
CA ILE A 204 19.08 -17.82 37.86
C ILE A 204 19.91 -16.56 37.68
N LYS A 205 21.12 -16.70 37.11
CA LYS A 205 21.89 -15.56 36.62
C LYS A 205 21.11 -14.92 35.47
N TYR A 206 20.18 -14.03 35.80
CA TYR A 206 19.71 -13.03 34.85
C TYR A 206 20.88 -12.09 34.61
N GLN A 207 21.52 -12.21 33.45
CA GLN A 207 22.12 -11.03 32.85
C GLN A 207 20.95 -10.10 32.54
N PRO A 208 20.88 -8.89 33.12
CA PRO A 208 19.84 -7.96 32.73
C PRO A 208 20.01 -7.70 31.23
N THR A 209 19.01 -8.06 30.44
CA THR A 209 18.90 -7.55 29.07
C THR A 209 18.98 -6.04 29.20
N LYS A 210 20.07 -5.43 28.70
CA LYS A 210 20.22 -3.97 28.71
C LYS A 210 18.98 -3.39 28.02
N ASN A 211 18.16 -2.65 28.77
CA ASN A 211 17.02 -1.94 28.22
C ASN A 211 17.57 -0.71 27.48
N TYR A 212 17.85 -0.88 26.19
CA TYR A 212 18.36 0.20 25.36
C TYR A 212 17.28 1.25 25.14
N MET A 213 17.66 2.51 25.22
CA MET A 213 16.77 3.65 24.99
C MET A 213 16.47 3.87 23.50
N GLY A 214 17.19 3.21 22.58
CA GLY A 214 17.00 3.38 21.14
C GLY A 214 17.68 4.64 20.61
N MET A 215 18.84 4.98 21.19
CA MET A 215 19.67 6.12 20.79
C MET A 215 21.08 5.62 20.44
N LEU A 216 21.76 6.35 19.55
CA LEU A 216 23.13 6.05 19.15
C LEU A 216 24.03 7.27 19.41
N GLU A 217 24.99 7.10 20.29
CA GLU A 217 26.03 8.09 20.56
C GLU A 217 27.18 7.93 19.54
N TYR A 218 27.72 9.07 19.11
CA TYR A 218 28.94 9.18 18.30
C TYR A 218 29.77 10.33 18.86
N LYS A 219 31.07 10.43 18.52
CA LYS A 219 31.87 11.62 18.85
C LYS A 219 31.81 12.65 17.72
N LYS A 220 31.97 13.93 18.04
CA LYS A 220 31.86 15.02 17.05
C LYS A 220 32.86 14.86 15.90
N GLU A 221 34.06 14.34 16.19
CA GLU A 221 35.12 14.09 15.20
C GLU A 221 34.77 12.95 14.24
N GLU A 222 33.84 12.07 14.63
CA GLU A 222 33.44 10.88 13.88
C GLU A 222 32.24 11.13 12.95
N GLU A 223 31.61 12.31 12.99
CA GLU A 223 30.43 12.64 12.17
C GLU A 223 30.70 12.48 10.67
N ALA A 224 31.88 12.92 10.21
CA ALA A 224 32.29 12.76 8.82
C ALA A 224 32.46 11.28 8.44
N ALA A 225 32.96 10.45 9.36
CA ALA A 225 33.10 9.01 9.15
C ALA A 225 31.73 8.29 9.15
N LEU A 226 30.80 8.73 10.01
CA LEU A 226 29.42 8.25 10.03
C LEU A 226 28.74 8.48 8.68
N VAL A 227 28.73 9.72 8.19
CA VAL A 227 28.11 10.04 6.89
C VAL A 227 28.84 9.33 5.75
N LYS A 228 30.17 9.22 5.82
CA LYS A 228 30.93 8.51 4.79
C LYS A 228 30.54 7.02 4.71
N HIS A 229 30.64 6.28 5.82
CA HIS A 229 30.40 4.84 5.81
C HIS A 229 28.93 4.47 5.62
N LEU A 230 28.02 5.24 6.22
CA LEU A 230 26.60 4.94 6.18
C LEU A 230 25.90 5.50 4.92
N VAL A 231 26.41 6.59 4.34
CA VAL A 231 25.81 7.26 3.18
C VAL A 231 26.65 7.16 1.92
N THR A 232 27.87 7.69 1.90
CA THR A 232 28.59 7.78 0.61
C THR A 232 29.16 6.46 0.12
N ASP A 233 29.58 5.58 1.03
CA ASP A 233 30.29 4.34 0.70
C ASP A 233 29.37 3.11 0.75
N LEU A 234 28.10 3.29 1.14
CA LEU A 234 27.13 2.21 1.23
C LEU A 234 26.70 1.76 -0.18
N LYS A 235 27.01 0.51 -0.52
CA LYS A 235 26.66 -0.10 -1.80
C LYS A 235 25.27 -0.74 -1.75
N PRO A 236 24.46 -0.68 -2.83
CA PRO A 236 23.15 -1.36 -2.90
C PRO A 236 23.20 -2.85 -2.54
N ARG A 237 24.22 -3.56 -3.03
CA ARG A 237 24.43 -4.99 -2.72
C ARG A 237 24.61 -5.29 -1.24
N VAL A 238 25.26 -4.39 -0.49
CA VAL A 238 25.39 -4.53 0.97
C VAL A 238 24.07 -4.16 1.64
N ALA A 239 23.39 -3.12 1.17
CA ALA A 239 22.12 -2.70 1.74
C ALA A 239 21.02 -3.77 1.64
N ILE A 240 21.02 -4.61 0.61
CA ILE A 240 20.10 -5.75 0.45
C ILE A 240 20.27 -6.80 1.57
N THR A 241 21.46 -6.92 2.17
CA THR A 241 21.70 -7.89 3.27
C THR A 241 21.29 -7.34 4.64
N LEU A 242 20.83 -6.09 4.71
CA LEU A 242 20.46 -5.41 5.95
C LEU A 242 18.94 -5.40 6.13
N ILE A 243 18.50 -5.00 7.33
CA ILE A 243 17.09 -4.61 7.53
C ILE A 243 16.76 -3.50 6.51
N PRO A 244 15.61 -3.57 5.81
CA PRO A 244 15.22 -2.55 4.84
C PRO A 244 15.25 -1.15 5.45
N THR A 245 15.84 -0.19 4.73
CA THR A 245 16.00 1.21 5.19
C THR A 245 16.76 1.38 6.52
N LEU A 246 17.56 0.40 6.97
CA LEU A 246 18.37 0.49 8.19
C LEU A 246 19.20 1.79 8.31
N PRO A 247 19.84 2.32 7.24
CA PRO A 247 20.54 3.59 7.32
C PRO A 247 19.68 4.74 7.85
N ALA A 248 18.41 4.83 7.44
CA ALA A 248 17.49 5.86 7.94
C ALA A 248 17.26 5.75 9.47
N TYR A 249 17.13 4.53 10.00
CA TYR A 249 16.97 4.31 11.44
C TYR A 249 18.23 4.68 12.22
N ILE A 250 19.41 4.26 11.74
CA ILE A 250 20.69 4.60 12.38
C ILE A 250 20.86 6.12 12.44
N LEU A 251 20.59 6.82 11.34
CA LEU A 251 20.65 8.28 11.27
C LEU A 251 19.66 8.93 12.24
N PHE A 252 18.43 8.43 12.32
CA PHE A 252 17.43 8.94 13.25
C PHE A 252 17.80 8.69 14.72
N MET A 253 18.35 7.52 15.07
CA MET A 253 18.81 7.23 16.44
C MET A 253 20.01 8.12 16.85
N CYS A 254 20.91 8.45 15.91
CA CYS A 254 21.97 9.44 16.14
C CYS A 254 21.39 10.84 16.35
N LEU A 255 20.41 11.23 15.54
CA LEU A 255 19.72 12.51 15.66
C LEU A 255 19.01 12.64 17.01
N ARG A 256 18.31 11.59 17.44
CA ARG A 256 17.62 11.54 18.73
C ARG A 256 18.57 11.69 19.91
N HIS A 257 19.78 11.15 19.82
CA HIS A 257 20.82 11.41 20.83
C HIS A 257 21.22 12.89 20.88
N THR A 258 21.41 13.55 19.73
CA THR A 258 21.73 14.99 19.69
C THR A 258 20.59 15.87 20.22
N ASP A 259 19.34 15.47 19.98
CA ASP A 259 18.16 16.09 20.59
C ASP A 259 18.17 15.89 22.11
N HIS A 260 18.43 14.68 22.60
CA HIS A 260 18.49 14.38 24.03
C HIS A 260 19.52 15.23 24.79
N LEU A 261 20.69 15.48 24.20
CA LEU A 261 21.73 16.35 24.75
C LEU A 261 21.43 17.86 24.62
N ASN A 262 20.35 18.23 23.93
CA ASN A 262 19.98 19.61 23.63
C ASN A 262 21.07 20.36 22.83
N GLU A 263 21.77 19.67 21.93
CA GLU A 263 22.84 20.22 21.09
C GLU A 263 22.31 20.67 19.70
N ASP A 264 21.65 21.84 19.65
CA ASP A 264 21.03 22.37 18.40
C ASP A 264 22.01 22.43 17.22
N SER A 265 23.22 22.96 17.46
CA SER A 265 24.24 23.06 16.41
C SER A 265 24.60 21.70 15.82
N ARG A 266 24.63 20.64 16.64
CA ARG A 266 25.02 19.29 16.21
C ARG A 266 23.89 18.57 15.48
N CYS A 267 22.66 18.77 15.93
CA CYS A 267 21.46 18.31 15.23
C CYS A 267 21.44 18.88 13.79
N LYS A 268 21.66 20.19 13.65
CA LYS A 268 21.69 20.88 12.34
C LYS A 268 22.85 20.43 11.45
N THR A 269 24.07 20.27 11.99
CA THR A 269 25.22 19.80 11.19
C THR A 269 25.01 18.38 10.69
N LEU A 270 24.51 17.48 11.55
CA LEU A 270 24.23 16.09 11.17
C LEU A 270 23.21 16.03 10.03
N LEU A 271 22.05 16.71 10.16
CA LEU A 271 21.03 16.73 9.11
C LEU A 271 21.56 17.30 7.79
N THR A 272 22.31 18.40 7.87
CA THR A 272 22.91 19.05 6.70
C THR A 272 23.91 18.13 6.00
N ASN A 273 24.78 17.46 6.77
CA ASN A 273 25.80 16.56 6.24
C ASN A 273 25.18 15.29 5.63
N VAL A 274 24.12 14.75 6.24
CA VAL A 274 23.35 13.64 5.67
C VAL A 274 22.71 14.04 4.35
N ILE A 275 21.97 15.17 4.31
CA ILE A 275 21.30 15.66 3.09
C ILE A 275 22.33 15.88 1.96
N ASN A 276 23.47 16.49 2.27
CA ASN A 276 24.54 16.71 1.31
C ASN A 276 25.23 15.42 0.88
N GLY A 277 25.40 14.45 1.80
CA GLY A 277 25.90 13.12 1.50
C GLY A 277 25.01 12.37 0.51
N ILE A 278 23.69 12.37 0.75
CA ILE A 278 22.70 11.75 -0.14
C ILE A 278 22.71 12.43 -1.52
N LYS A 279 22.73 13.77 -1.57
CA LYS A 279 22.86 14.52 -2.82
C LYS A 279 24.15 14.16 -3.56
N LYS A 280 25.28 14.03 -2.85
CA LYS A 280 26.59 13.73 -3.44
C LYS A 280 26.63 12.33 -4.05
N VAL A 281 26.22 11.30 -3.31
CA VAL A 281 26.21 9.92 -3.80
C VAL A 281 25.23 9.75 -4.95
N SER A 282 24.04 10.35 -4.86
CA SER A 282 23.03 10.29 -5.94
C SER A 282 23.49 11.03 -7.19
N LYS A 283 24.24 12.14 -7.06
CA LYS A 283 24.83 12.84 -8.21
C LYS A 283 26.00 12.08 -8.83
N ALA A 284 26.77 11.34 -8.04
CA ALA A 284 27.88 10.52 -8.53
C ALA A 284 27.41 9.27 -9.28
N HIS A 285 26.21 8.78 -8.95
CA HIS A 285 25.62 7.55 -9.46
C HIS A 285 24.28 7.81 -10.18
N GLN A 286 24.19 8.87 -10.99
CA GLN A 286 22.94 9.26 -11.66
C GLN A 286 22.42 8.22 -12.66
N ASP A 287 23.30 7.43 -13.25
CA ASP A 287 22.93 6.38 -14.22
C ASP A 287 22.68 5.02 -13.54
N ASP A 288 22.95 4.90 -12.24
CA ASP A 288 22.74 3.67 -11.47
C ASP A 288 21.41 3.73 -10.72
N ILE A 289 20.40 3.12 -11.34
CA ILE A 289 19.05 3.07 -10.77
C ILE A 289 19.00 2.37 -9.41
N GLU A 290 19.87 1.39 -9.12
CA GLU A 290 19.86 0.69 -7.84
C GLU A 290 20.26 1.64 -6.69
N THR A 291 21.29 2.45 -6.92
CA THR A 291 21.74 3.46 -5.97
C THR A 291 20.67 4.56 -5.78
N LEU A 292 20.01 5.00 -6.85
CA LEU A 292 18.92 5.98 -6.73
C LEU A 292 17.71 5.44 -5.96
N ILE A 293 17.30 4.19 -6.21
CA ILE A 293 16.21 3.53 -5.47
C ILE A 293 16.57 3.37 -3.98
N LEU A 294 17.80 2.96 -3.67
CA LEU A 294 18.29 2.85 -2.30
C LEU A 294 18.16 4.17 -1.55
N TRP A 295 18.64 5.26 -2.15
CA TRP A 295 18.64 6.57 -1.48
C TRP A 295 17.26 7.20 -1.41
N LEU A 296 16.42 7.00 -2.42
CA LEU A 296 15.02 7.43 -2.37
C LEU A 296 14.27 6.71 -1.24
N SER A 297 14.44 5.39 -1.11
CA SER A 297 13.83 4.59 -0.05
C SER A 297 14.24 5.07 1.35
N ASN A 298 15.55 5.23 1.57
CA ASN A 298 16.08 5.71 2.84
C ASN A 298 15.67 7.15 3.15
N THR A 299 15.59 8.03 2.13
CA THR A 299 15.12 9.41 2.32
C THR A 299 13.66 9.45 2.74
N CYS A 300 12.79 8.67 2.08
CA CYS A 300 11.39 8.54 2.46
C CYS A 300 11.25 7.98 3.90
N ARG A 301 11.96 6.90 4.24
CA ARG A 301 11.94 6.35 5.60
C ARG A 301 12.42 7.38 6.61
N PHE A 302 13.51 8.09 6.34
CA PHE A 302 14.03 9.09 7.27
C PHE A 302 13.04 10.23 7.50
N LEU A 303 12.38 10.69 6.43
CA LEU A 303 11.27 11.65 6.53
C LEU A 303 10.09 11.10 7.36
N HIS A 304 9.72 9.83 7.19
CA HIS A 304 8.66 9.20 7.99
C HIS A 304 9.07 9.07 9.47
N LEU A 305 10.32 8.73 9.79
CA LEU A 305 10.81 8.67 11.17
C LEU A 305 10.75 10.06 11.83
N LEU A 306 11.16 11.11 11.12
CA LEU A 306 11.03 12.50 11.62
C LEU A 306 9.57 12.91 11.86
N LYS A 307 8.61 12.38 11.11
CA LYS A 307 7.17 12.58 11.36
C LYS A 307 6.69 11.75 12.54
N GLN A 308 6.95 10.45 12.53
CA GLN A 308 6.47 9.46 13.51
C GLN A 308 6.92 9.79 14.94
N TYR A 309 8.16 10.27 15.09
CA TYR A 309 8.77 10.61 16.36
C TYR A 309 8.89 12.12 16.59
N SER A 310 8.09 12.93 15.90
CA SER A 310 8.06 14.39 16.07
C SER A 310 7.46 14.86 17.40
N GLY A 311 6.66 14.01 18.06
CA GLY A 311 5.81 14.41 19.18
C GLY A 311 4.41 14.91 18.77
N GLU A 312 4.14 15.06 17.47
CA GLU A 312 2.82 15.46 16.98
C GLU A 312 1.82 14.30 17.02
N LYS A 313 0.66 14.53 17.66
CA LYS A 313 -0.39 13.50 17.82
C LYS A 313 -0.92 12.94 16.50
N SER A 314 -0.91 13.74 15.43
CA SER A 314 -1.34 13.33 14.08
C SER A 314 -0.50 12.18 13.52
N PHE A 315 0.78 12.08 13.89
CA PHE A 315 1.70 11.03 13.42
C PHE A 315 1.89 9.89 14.43
N GLN A 316 1.25 9.96 15.60
CA GLN A 316 1.36 8.97 16.68
C GLN A 316 0.21 7.96 16.73
N VAL A 317 -0.76 8.08 15.81
CA VAL A 317 -1.99 7.27 15.81
C VAL A 317 -1.72 5.76 15.81
N GLU A 318 -0.69 5.33 15.07
CA GLU A 318 -0.29 3.92 14.94
C GLU A 318 0.92 3.53 15.83
N ASN A 319 1.41 4.46 16.67
CA ASN A 319 2.57 4.20 17.51
C ASN A 319 2.21 3.36 18.75
N THR A 320 3.12 2.50 19.17
CA THR A 320 3.08 1.90 20.50
C THR A 320 3.45 2.91 21.58
N GLU A 321 3.12 2.62 22.85
CA GLU A 321 3.52 3.47 23.99
C GLU A 321 5.05 3.65 24.05
N LEU A 322 5.80 2.57 23.79
CA LEU A 322 7.27 2.63 23.76
C LEU A 322 7.78 3.51 22.61
N GLN A 323 7.16 3.43 21.42
CA GLN A 323 7.51 4.31 20.31
C GLN A 323 7.20 5.78 20.63
N ASN A 324 6.10 6.07 21.33
CA ASN A 324 5.80 7.42 21.77
C ASN A 324 6.84 7.95 22.77
N ASN A 325 7.40 7.10 23.63
CA ASN A 325 8.50 7.46 24.53
C ASN A 325 9.81 7.82 23.79
N HIS A 326 9.93 7.45 22.52
CA HIS A 326 11.08 7.74 21.67
C HIS A 326 10.96 9.04 20.86
N CYS A 327 9.90 9.82 21.06
CA CYS A 327 9.76 11.10 20.38
C CYS A 327 10.89 12.09 20.76
N LEU A 328 11.23 12.95 19.81
CA LEU A 328 12.07 14.13 20.03
C LEU A 328 11.40 15.03 21.07
N ARG A 329 12.21 15.72 21.88
CA ARG A 329 11.72 16.53 23.01
C ARG A 329 12.10 18.00 22.90
N ASN A 330 13.24 18.31 22.26
CA ASN A 330 13.83 19.65 22.34
C ASN A 330 13.67 20.45 21.05
N PHE A 331 13.76 19.81 19.88
CA PHE A 331 13.79 20.51 18.59
C PHE A 331 12.59 20.20 17.68
N ASP A 332 11.99 21.25 17.10
CA ASP A 332 11.08 21.14 15.98
C ASP A 332 11.86 21.10 14.65
N LEU A 333 11.69 20.00 13.92
CA LEU A 333 12.40 19.73 12.66
C LEU A 333 11.49 19.88 11.42
N SER A 334 10.40 20.64 11.52
CA SER A 334 9.48 20.95 10.41
C SER A 334 10.17 21.43 9.13
N GLU A 335 11.11 22.36 9.23
CA GLU A 335 11.84 22.88 8.07
C GLU A 335 12.69 21.79 7.39
N TYR A 336 13.34 20.93 8.18
CA TYR A 336 14.12 19.81 7.65
C TYR A 336 13.24 18.74 7.01
N ARG A 337 12.01 18.53 7.51
CA ARG A 337 11.02 17.65 6.87
C ARG A 337 10.65 18.16 5.48
N ALA A 338 10.48 19.48 5.29
CA ALA A 338 10.24 20.06 3.97
C ALA A 338 11.44 19.86 3.03
N ILE A 339 12.66 20.13 3.51
CA ILE A 339 13.90 19.94 2.72
C ILE A 339 14.08 18.47 2.31
N LEU A 340 13.81 17.52 3.20
CA LEU A 340 13.87 16.08 2.90
C LEU A 340 12.77 15.65 1.92
N ASN A 341 11.59 16.25 2.00
CA ASN A 341 10.54 16.02 1.02
C ASN A 341 10.96 16.48 -0.38
N ASP A 342 11.55 17.68 -0.50
CA ASP A 342 12.08 18.18 -1.78
C ASP A 342 13.23 17.31 -2.30
N LEU A 343 14.08 16.80 -1.40
CA LEU A 343 15.12 15.83 -1.75
C LEU A 343 14.51 14.52 -2.28
N ALA A 344 13.45 14.01 -1.65
CA ALA A 344 12.74 12.82 -2.11
C ALA A 344 12.10 13.04 -3.49
N VAL A 345 11.51 14.21 -3.75
CA VAL A 345 10.99 14.56 -5.09
C VAL A 345 12.11 14.56 -6.12
N TRP A 346 13.25 15.19 -5.82
CA TRP A 346 14.41 15.22 -6.72
C TRP A 346 14.95 13.82 -7.02
N LEU A 347 15.08 12.98 -6.00
CA LEU A 347 15.51 11.58 -6.16
C LEU A 347 14.51 10.78 -7.00
N TYR A 348 13.21 10.93 -6.75
CA TYR A 348 12.15 10.27 -7.52
C TYR A 348 12.18 10.67 -9.00
N GLN A 349 12.37 11.96 -9.29
CA GLN A 349 12.58 12.43 -10.67
C GLN A 349 13.81 11.80 -11.31
N GLY A 350 14.91 11.64 -10.56
CA GLY A 350 16.11 10.93 -11.00
C GLY A 350 15.84 9.46 -11.34
N VAL A 351 15.12 8.74 -10.47
CA VAL A 351 14.71 7.34 -10.72
C VAL A 351 13.86 7.24 -11.98
N VAL A 352 12.83 8.08 -12.13
CA VAL A 352 11.97 8.09 -13.32
C VAL A 352 12.76 8.36 -14.58
N LYS A 353 13.66 9.37 -14.57
CA LYS A 353 14.48 9.73 -15.73
C LYS A 353 15.33 8.54 -16.17
N THR A 354 16.10 7.98 -15.24
CA THR A 354 17.03 6.86 -15.49
C THR A 354 16.27 5.62 -15.98
N ALA A 355 15.13 5.32 -15.34
CA ALA A 355 14.27 4.21 -15.75
C ALA A 355 13.72 4.40 -17.17
N LYS A 356 13.25 5.61 -17.52
CA LYS A 356 12.77 5.94 -18.87
C LYS A 356 13.88 5.75 -19.91
N GLU A 357 15.08 6.27 -19.66
CA GLU A 357 16.23 6.13 -20.55
C GLU A 357 16.62 4.67 -20.78
N HIS A 358 16.55 3.84 -19.73
CA HIS A 358 16.88 2.42 -19.81
C HIS A 358 15.84 1.58 -20.59
N ILE A 359 14.54 1.81 -20.39
CA ILE A 359 13.50 1.05 -21.10
C ILE A 359 13.21 1.58 -22.51
N HIS A 360 13.53 2.84 -22.81
CA HIS A 360 13.24 3.47 -24.11
C HIS A 360 13.60 2.63 -25.35
N PRO A 361 14.83 2.09 -25.48
CA PRO A 361 15.22 1.29 -26.64
C PRO A 361 14.44 -0.03 -26.77
N LEU A 362 13.84 -0.54 -25.69
CA LEU A 362 13.12 -1.81 -25.68
C LEU A 362 11.66 -1.66 -26.14
N ILE A 363 11.05 -0.48 -25.97
CA ILE A 363 9.60 -0.27 -26.12
C ILE A 363 9.09 -0.65 -27.51
N VAL A 364 9.73 -0.14 -28.57
CA VAL A 364 9.26 -0.36 -29.95
C VAL A 364 9.40 -1.85 -30.32
N GLY A 365 10.55 -2.43 -30.01
CA GLY A 365 10.82 -3.86 -30.19
C GLY A 365 9.79 -4.73 -29.47
N ALA A 366 9.52 -4.42 -28.20
CA ALA A 366 8.65 -5.19 -27.33
C ALA A 366 7.15 -5.05 -27.66
N LEU A 367 6.65 -3.84 -27.93
CA LEU A 367 5.21 -3.63 -28.09
C LEU A 367 4.75 -3.71 -29.54
N LEU A 368 5.55 -3.24 -30.52
CA LEU A 368 5.12 -3.11 -31.92
C LEU A 368 5.72 -4.18 -32.85
N GLU A 369 6.96 -4.62 -32.57
CA GLU A 369 7.70 -5.52 -33.46
C GLU A 369 7.65 -6.99 -33.01
N TYR A 370 7.56 -7.26 -31.72
CA TYR A 370 7.52 -8.62 -31.16
C TYR A 370 6.28 -9.43 -31.55
N GLU A 371 6.46 -10.43 -32.42
CA GLU A 371 5.41 -11.33 -32.92
C GLU A 371 5.26 -12.56 -32.02
N GLY A 372 4.51 -12.41 -30.91
CA GLY A 372 4.24 -13.54 -29.99
C GLY A 372 3.19 -14.53 -30.48
N ILE A 373 2.45 -14.22 -31.55
CA ILE A 373 1.40 -15.07 -32.11
C ILE A 373 1.91 -15.73 -33.40
N GLN A 374 2.06 -17.05 -33.38
CA GLN A 374 2.50 -17.81 -34.55
C GLN A 374 1.46 -17.76 -35.68
N GLY A 375 1.90 -17.54 -36.92
CA GLY A 375 1.06 -17.63 -38.13
C GLY A 375 0.31 -16.35 -38.55
N LEU A 376 0.46 -15.23 -37.85
CA LEU A 376 -0.17 -13.94 -38.21
C LEU A 376 0.57 -13.14 -39.29
N SER A 377 1.83 -13.51 -39.59
CA SER A 377 2.69 -12.84 -40.55
C SER A 377 2.78 -13.67 -41.82
N SER A 378 2.43 -13.07 -42.96
CA SER A 378 2.51 -13.69 -44.29
C SER A 378 3.95 -13.84 -44.81
N LYS A 379 4.96 -13.44 -44.02
CA LYS A 379 6.35 -13.73 -44.37
C LYS A 379 6.62 -15.21 -44.11
N PRO A 380 7.12 -15.97 -45.11
CA PRO A 380 7.57 -17.33 -44.87
C PRO A 380 8.66 -17.26 -43.82
N SER A 381 8.44 -17.91 -42.68
CA SER A 381 9.47 -18.20 -41.69
C SER A 381 10.49 -19.13 -42.33
N MET A 382 11.41 -18.54 -43.09
CA MET A 382 12.60 -19.17 -43.63
C MET A 382 13.80 -18.75 -42.78
N SER A 383 13.64 -18.83 -41.46
CA SER A 383 14.76 -18.83 -40.52
C SER A 383 14.74 -20.16 -39.80
N ARG A 384 15.34 -21.13 -40.48
CA ARG A 384 15.76 -22.42 -39.93
C ARG A 384 16.35 -22.17 -38.53
N GLN A 385 15.73 -22.78 -37.52
CA GLN A 385 16.38 -23.05 -36.24
C GLN A 385 17.73 -23.71 -36.54
N ARG A 386 18.81 -22.95 -36.37
CA ARG A 386 20.13 -23.50 -36.15
C ARG A 386 20.45 -23.19 -34.70
N SER A 387 20.36 -24.22 -33.86
CA SER A 387 21.00 -24.24 -32.56
C SER A 387 22.48 -23.90 -32.76
N SER A 388 22.91 -22.73 -32.29
CA SER A 388 24.34 -22.41 -32.18
C SER A 388 24.61 -21.73 -30.85
N SER A 389 25.53 -22.37 -30.14
CA SER A 389 26.15 -22.06 -28.86
C SER A 389 26.65 -20.62 -28.68
N HIS A 390 26.51 -20.15 -27.43
CA HIS A 390 27.32 -19.13 -26.74
C HIS A 390 28.30 -18.29 -27.57
N SER A 391 28.00 -16.99 -27.67
CA SER A 391 29.01 -15.93 -27.68
C SER A 391 28.45 -14.71 -26.95
N ASP A 392 28.87 -14.53 -25.70
CA ASP A 392 28.85 -13.24 -25.00
C ASP A 392 29.81 -12.30 -25.73
N THR A 393 29.27 -11.28 -26.42
CA THR A 393 29.88 -9.93 -26.56
C THR A 393 28.97 -9.05 -27.42
N LEU A 394 28.47 -7.97 -26.79
CA LEU A 394 28.22 -6.60 -27.26
C LEU A 394 27.75 -6.37 -28.72
N GLU A 395 26.57 -5.72 -28.83
CA GLU A 395 26.03 -5.02 -30.01
C GLU A 395 25.51 -5.84 -31.20
N ALA A 396 24.73 -6.90 -30.95
CA ALA A 396 23.75 -7.36 -31.93
C ALA A 396 22.46 -6.52 -31.81
N PRO A 397 21.75 -6.16 -32.90
CA PRO A 397 20.41 -5.62 -32.79
C PRO A 397 19.56 -6.67 -32.08
N SER A 398 19.14 -6.37 -30.85
CA SER A 398 18.31 -7.26 -30.04
C SER A 398 17.09 -7.64 -30.87
N THR A 399 16.89 -8.94 -31.12
CA THR A 399 15.71 -9.38 -31.86
C THR A 399 14.46 -8.96 -31.08
N PRO A 400 13.31 -8.73 -31.75
CA PRO A 400 12.10 -8.27 -31.06
C PRO A 400 11.68 -9.14 -29.87
N GLU A 401 11.94 -10.45 -29.94
CA GLU A 401 11.74 -11.42 -28.84
C GLU A 401 12.57 -11.07 -27.60
N HIS A 402 13.86 -10.76 -27.79
CA HIS A 402 14.73 -10.33 -26.70
C HIS A 402 14.29 -8.98 -26.14
N CYS A 403 13.76 -8.06 -26.95
CA CYS A 403 13.25 -6.77 -26.46
C CYS A 403 12.08 -6.94 -25.49
N PHE A 404 11.10 -7.79 -25.82
CA PHE A 404 9.96 -8.06 -24.95
C PHE A 404 10.38 -8.73 -23.64
N GLU A 405 11.18 -9.80 -23.72
CA GLU A 405 11.68 -10.48 -22.54
C GLU A 405 12.52 -9.56 -21.65
N ASN A 406 13.41 -8.76 -22.24
CA ASN A 406 14.27 -7.85 -21.50
C ASN A 406 13.47 -6.75 -20.80
N LEU A 407 12.40 -6.23 -21.44
CA LEU A 407 11.52 -5.25 -20.81
C LEU A 407 10.87 -5.85 -19.55
N ILE A 408 10.26 -7.04 -19.66
CA ILE A 408 9.61 -7.73 -18.53
C ILE A 408 10.63 -8.07 -17.43
N LYS A 409 11.81 -8.61 -17.78
CA LYS A 409 12.88 -8.92 -16.83
C LYS A 409 13.35 -7.68 -16.08
N THR A 410 13.55 -6.57 -16.79
CA THR A 410 13.97 -5.29 -16.22
C THR A 410 12.94 -4.75 -15.23
N LEU A 411 11.67 -4.66 -15.64
CA LEU A 411 10.59 -4.19 -14.78
C LEU A 411 10.46 -5.08 -13.52
N SER A 412 10.56 -6.41 -13.69
CA SER A 412 10.52 -7.38 -12.57
C SER A 412 11.68 -7.17 -11.59
N SER A 413 12.88 -6.93 -12.11
CA SER A 413 14.06 -6.65 -11.30
C SER A 413 13.84 -5.40 -10.43
N TRP A 414 13.29 -4.33 -11.00
CA TRP A 414 13.04 -3.09 -10.26
C TRP A 414 11.94 -3.23 -9.20
N VAL A 415 10.83 -3.93 -9.49
CA VAL A 415 9.80 -4.23 -8.46
C VAL A 415 10.41 -5.00 -7.30
N ASN A 416 11.17 -6.06 -7.59
CA ASN A 416 11.81 -6.88 -6.57
C ASN A 416 12.83 -6.09 -5.75
N LEU A 417 13.61 -5.23 -6.40
CA LEU A 417 14.59 -4.37 -5.74
C LEU A 417 13.90 -3.38 -4.79
N MET A 418 12.83 -2.71 -5.24
CA MET A 418 12.05 -1.79 -4.38
C MET A 418 11.44 -2.52 -3.19
N ARG A 419 10.87 -3.72 -3.41
CA ARG A 419 10.33 -4.53 -2.33
C ARG A 419 11.41 -4.91 -1.31
N THR A 420 12.59 -5.29 -1.78
CA THR A 420 13.73 -5.67 -0.94
C THR A 420 14.25 -4.49 -0.12
N HIS A 421 14.29 -3.29 -0.71
CA HIS A 421 14.64 -2.07 0.02
C HIS A 421 13.53 -1.55 0.94
N GLY A 422 12.34 -2.16 0.97
CA GLY A 422 11.24 -1.76 1.86
C GLY A 422 10.56 -0.46 1.42
N PHE A 423 10.49 -0.24 0.10
CA PHE A 423 9.83 0.92 -0.49
C PHE A 423 8.33 0.93 -0.20
N ASP A 424 7.75 2.11 0.05
CA ASP A 424 6.31 2.25 0.24
C ASP A 424 5.57 1.90 -1.06
N THR A 425 4.64 0.96 -0.96
CA THR A 425 3.76 0.49 -2.05
C THR A 425 3.10 1.66 -2.79
N LEU A 426 2.71 2.73 -2.10
CA LEU A 426 2.08 3.89 -2.74
C LEU A 426 3.05 4.64 -3.66
N VAL A 427 4.34 4.70 -3.33
CA VAL A 427 5.36 5.32 -4.18
C VAL A 427 5.74 4.38 -5.33
N VAL A 428 5.79 3.07 -5.09
CA VAL A 428 5.96 2.06 -6.15
C VAL A 428 4.83 2.18 -7.18
N ASN A 429 3.58 2.28 -6.72
CA ASN A 429 2.40 2.44 -7.58
C ASN A 429 2.51 3.69 -8.47
N GLN A 430 2.90 4.83 -7.90
CA GLN A 430 3.08 6.08 -8.66
C GLN A 430 4.19 5.96 -9.71
N LEU A 431 5.29 5.28 -9.39
CA LEU A 431 6.39 5.05 -10.32
C LEU A 431 5.95 4.18 -11.51
N PHE A 432 5.29 3.06 -11.25
CA PHE A 432 4.86 2.15 -12.32
C PHE A 432 3.75 2.75 -13.19
N LYS A 433 2.84 3.54 -12.61
CA LYS A 433 1.92 4.38 -13.40
C LYS A 433 2.67 5.32 -14.36
N GLN A 434 3.71 6.00 -13.87
CA GLN A 434 4.52 6.91 -14.67
C GLN A 434 5.32 6.20 -15.78
N LEU A 435 5.86 5.01 -15.50
CA LEU A 435 6.60 4.20 -16.48
C LEU A 435 5.67 3.63 -17.55
N PHE A 436 4.51 3.09 -17.17
CA PHE A 436 3.54 2.55 -18.13
C PHE A 436 2.98 3.63 -19.05
N TYR A 437 2.69 4.82 -18.52
CA TYR A 437 2.35 5.97 -19.37
C TYR A 437 3.45 6.26 -20.40
N PHE A 438 4.72 6.23 -20.01
CA PHE A 438 5.83 6.47 -20.93
C PHE A 438 6.00 5.37 -21.99
N ILE A 439 5.83 4.11 -21.60
CA ILE A 439 5.82 2.95 -22.51
C ILE A 439 4.75 3.15 -23.58
N VAL A 440 3.54 3.47 -23.16
CA VAL A 440 2.37 3.65 -24.03
C VAL A 440 2.52 4.87 -24.92
N ALA A 441 2.94 6.02 -24.38
CA ALA A 441 3.17 7.24 -25.14
C ALA A 441 4.23 7.01 -26.23
N THR A 442 5.31 6.31 -25.92
CA THR A 442 6.39 6.01 -26.88
C THR A 442 5.91 5.05 -27.97
N ALA A 443 5.20 3.97 -27.61
CA ALA A 443 4.66 3.02 -28.58
C ALA A 443 3.58 3.64 -29.48
N ALA A 444 2.64 4.39 -28.91
CA ALA A 444 1.59 5.08 -29.65
C ALA A 444 2.16 6.13 -30.61
N ASN A 445 3.17 6.91 -30.19
CA ASN A 445 3.83 7.87 -31.07
C ASN A 445 4.52 7.17 -32.26
N ASN A 446 5.19 6.04 -32.03
CA ASN A 446 5.80 5.27 -33.11
C ASN A 446 4.76 4.68 -34.06
N LEU A 447 3.63 4.19 -33.54
CA LEU A 447 2.49 3.74 -34.34
C LEU A 447 1.96 4.87 -35.25
N LEU A 448 1.80 6.08 -34.71
CA LEU A 448 1.27 7.25 -35.44
C LEU A 448 2.23 7.81 -36.50
N LEU A 449 3.50 7.40 -36.48
CA LEU A 449 4.55 7.84 -37.39
C LEU A 449 4.92 6.78 -38.45
N ARG A 450 4.53 5.52 -38.26
CA ARG A 450 4.95 4.38 -39.07
C ARG A 450 3.77 3.70 -39.77
N LYS A 451 3.71 3.79 -41.11
CA LYS A 451 2.65 3.14 -41.91
C LYS A 451 2.70 1.61 -41.87
N ASP A 452 3.88 1.03 -41.70
CA ASP A 452 4.12 -0.41 -41.60
C ASP A 452 3.55 -1.03 -40.32
N MET A 453 3.17 -0.20 -39.35
CA MET A 453 2.58 -0.63 -38.07
C MET A 453 1.05 -0.53 -38.02
N CYS A 454 0.40 0.00 -39.06
CA CYS A 454 -1.04 0.20 -39.10
C CYS A 454 -1.73 -0.82 -40.02
N ASN A 455 -1.92 -2.04 -39.53
CA ASN A 455 -2.70 -3.11 -40.19
C ASN A 455 -3.41 -3.98 -39.16
N TRP A 456 -4.30 -4.87 -39.62
CA TRP A 456 -5.09 -5.72 -38.71
C TRP A 456 -4.20 -6.63 -37.85
N SER A 457 -3.21 -7.30 -38.47
CA SER A 457 -2.28 -8.23 -37.81
C SER A 457 -1.49 -7.54 -36.69
N LYS A 458 -0.98 -6.32 -36.94
CA LYS A 458 -0.32 -5.49 -35.92
C LYS A 458 -1.26 -5.08 -34.80
N GLY A 459 -2.53 -4.81 -35.11
CA GLY A 459 -3.56 -4.59 -34.08
C GLY A 459 -3.68 -5.77 -33.12
N MET A 460 -3.76 -6.99 -33.65
CA MET A 460 -3.84 -8.22 -32.84
C MET A 460 -2.56 -8.44 -31.99
N GLN A 461 -1.39 -8.23 -32.60
CA GLN A 461 -0.09 -8.34 -31.95
C GLN A 461 0.06 -7.37 -30.77
N ILE A 462 -0.23 -6.08 -30.98
CA ILE A 462 -0.13 -5.04 -29.94
C ILE A 462 -1.06 -5.38 -28.77
N ARG A 463 -2.30 -5.81 -29.07
CA ARG A 463 -3.28 -6.20 -28.05
C ARG A 463 -2.80 -7.39 -27.22
N TYR A 464 -2.20 -8.39 -27.85
CA TYR A 464 -1.60 -9.53 -27.14
C TYR A 464 -0.44 -9.09 -26.24
N ASN A 465 0.48 -8.27 -26.75
CA ASN A 465 1.62 -7.77 -25.99
C ASN A 465 1.18 -6.93 -24.78
N LEU A 466 0.15 -6.11 -24.95
CA LEU A 466 -0.48 -5.35 -23.85
C LEU A 466 -1.14 -6.27 -22.82
N SER A 467 -1.83 -7.34 -23.24
CA SER A 467 -2.42 -8.30 -22.31
C SER A 467 -1.39 -9.01 -21.44
N ASN A 468 -0.18 -9.28 -21.97
CA ASN A 468 0.92 -9.82 -21.19
C ASN A 468 1.45 -8.79 -20.17
N LEU A 469 1.53 -7.51 -20.54
CA LEU A 469 1.91 -6.44 -19.63
C LEU A 469 0.87 -6.23 -18.51
N GLU A 470 -0.42 -6.29 -18.84
CA GLU A 470 -1.51 -6.28 -17.84
C GLU A 470 -1.43 -7.49 -16.91
N GLN A 471 -1.13 -8.68 -17.43
CA GLN A 471 -0.95 -9.86 -16.61
C GLN A 471 0.23 -9.69 -15.67
N TRP A 472 1.35 -9.18 -16.17
CA TRP A 472 2.52 -8.87 -15.34
C TRP A 472 2.20 -7.87 -14.22
N LEU A 473 1.38 -6.84 -14.49
CA LEU A 473 0.89 -5.91 -13.46
C LEU A 473 0.05 -6.63 -12.39
N ARG A 474 -0.82 -7.56 -12.79
CA ARG A 474 -1.62 -8.37 -11.84
C ARG A 474 -0.71 -9.24 -10.96
N ASP A 475 0.24 -9.95 -11.56
CA ASP A 475 1.15 -10.85 -10.86
C ASP A 475 2.01 -10.10 -9.82
N ASN A 476 2.36 -8.85 -10.10
CA ASN A 476 3.14 -7.99 -9.20
C ASN A 476 2.31 -7.15 -8.23
N ARG A 477 0.98 -7.32 -8.20
CA ARG A 477 0.03 -6.53 -7.37
C ARG A 477 0.04 -5.02 -7.68
N LEU A 478 0.25 -4.67 -8.95
CA LEU A 478 0.27 -3.30 -9.47
C LEU A 478 -0.96 -2.96 -10.34
N HIS A 479 -1.95 -3.83 -10.42
CA HIS A 479 -3.12 -3.62 -11.28
C HIS A 479 -3.98 -2.41 -10.89
N GLU A 480 -4.02 -2.02 -9.61
CA GLU A 480 -4.77 -0.85 -9.12
C GLU A 480 -3.94 0.44 -9.10
N CYS A 481 -2.70 0.44 -9.61
CA CYS A 481 -1.82 1.62 -9.51
C CYS A 481 -2.15 2.74 -10.51
N GLY A 482 -3.11 2.55 -11.41
CA GLY A 482 -3.40 3.47 -12.51
C GLY A 482 -2.66 3.16 -13.82
N ALA A 483 -1.88 2.07 -13.87
CA ALA A 483 -1.08 1.70 -15.04
C ALA A 483 -1.93 1.09 -16.17
N VAL A 484 -3.04 0.42 -15.86
CA VAL A 484 -3.95 -0.15 -16.87
C VAL A 484 -4.66 0.98 -17.62
N GLU A 485 -5.14 1.98 -16.89
CA GLU A 485 -5.74 3.20 -17.43
C GLU A 485 -4.74 3.99 -18.29
N ALA A 486 -3.45 3.97 -17.92
CA ALA A 486 -2.40 4.58 -18.72
C ALA A 486 -2.16 3.86 -20.06
N MET A 487 -2.54 2.58 -20.18
CA MET A 487 -2.44 1.79 -21.42
C MET A 487 -3.61 1.99 -22.39
N GLU A 488 -4.72 2.55 -21.91
CA GLU A 488 -5.97 2.68 -22.65
C GLU A 488 -5.83 3.33 -24.04
N PRO A 489 -5.03 4.41 -24.25
CA PRO A 489 -4.85 4.97 -25.59
C PRO A 489 -4.30 3.96 -26.62
N LEU A 490 -3.34 3.12 -26.23
CA LEU A 490 -2.76 2.14 -27.15
C LEU A 490 -3.67 0.90 -27.28
N ILE A 491 -4.39 0.52 -26.22
CA ILE A 491 -5.44 -0.51 -26.30
C ILE A 491 -6.49 -0.09 -27.34
N GLN A 492 -7.03 1.12 -27.24
CA GLN A 492 -8.02 1.63 -28.18
C GLN A 492 -7.46 1.78 -29.59
N ALA A 493 -6.19 2.18 -29.75
CA ALA A 493 -5.53 2.22 -31.06
C ALA A 493 -5.45 0.81 -31.69
N SER A 494 -5.11 -0.21 -30.90
CA SER A 494 -5.06 -1.60 -31.36
C SER A 494 -6.45 -2.15 -31.73
N GLN A 495 -7.49 -1.74 -31.00
CA GLN A 495 -8.88 -2.07 -31.31
C GLN A 495 -9.35 -1.38 -32.59
N LEU A 496 -8.99 -0.11 -32.81
CA LEU A 496 -9.29 0.62 -34.04
C LEU A 496 -8.67 -0.03 -35.28
N LEU A 497 -7.47 -0.60 -35.16
CA LEU A 497 -6.86 -1.37 -36.25
C LEU A 497 -7.69 -2.62 -36.60
N GLN A 498 -8.28 -3.28 -35.59
CA GLN A 498 -9.06 -4.51 -35.72
C GLN A 498 -10.55 -4.31 -36.05
N ALA A 499 -11.11 -3.14 -35.76
CA ALA A 499 -12.53 -2.85 -35.95
C ALA A 499 -12.95 -2.94 -37.42
N ARG A 500 -14.22 -3.19 -37.72
CA ARG A 500 -14.72 -3.07 -39.11
C ARG A 500 -14.84 -1.59 -39.48
N LYS A 501 -14.54 -1.25 -40.74
CA LYS A 501 -14.49 0.14 -41.23
C LYS A 501 -15.68 0.46 -42.15
N THR A 502 -16.88 0.02 -41.76
CA THR A 502 -18.11 0.24 -42.53
C THR A 502 -18.92 1.42 -42.00
N ALA A 503 -19.84 1.96 -42.80
CA ALA A 503 -20.62 3.13 -42.41
C ALA A 503 -21.51 2.92 -41.16
N GLU A 504 -21.82 1.67 -40.80
CA GLU A 504 -22.58 1.24 -39.63
C GLU A 504 -21.72 1.23 -38.35
N ASP A 505 -20.41 0.98 -38.48
CA ASP A 505 -19.49 0.88 -37.34
C ASP A 505 -19.02 2.26 -36.83
N VAL A 506 -19.38 3.36 -37.50
CA VAL A 506 -18.92 4.72 -37.18
C VAL A 506 -19.22 5.10 -35.73
N ASP A 507 -20.45 4.89 -35.26
CA ASP A 507 -20.83 5.28 -33.90
C ASP A 507 -20.11 4.45 -32.85
N SER A 508 -20.00 3.13 -33.07
CA SER A 508 -19.28 2.22 -32.19
C SER A 508 -17.80 2.58 -32.08
N ILE A 509 -17.14 2.91 -33.19
CA ILE A 509 -15.73 3.37 -33.18
C ILE A 509 -15.59 4.70 -32.43
N CYS A 510 -16.54 5.62 -32.60
CA CYS A 510 -16.51 6.90 -31.90
C CYS A 510 -16.63 6.75 -30.38
N GLU A 511 -17.42 5.78 -29.92
CA GLU A 511 -17.59 5.44 -28.50
C GLU A 511 -16.40 4.68 -27.92
N MET A 512 -15.86 3.71 -28.67
CA MET A 512 -14.70 2.90 -28.29
C MET A 512 -13.44 3.76 -28.12
N CYS A 513 -13.17 4.70 -29.04
CA CYS A 513 -11.93 5.50 -29.04
C CYS A 513 -12.02 6.76 -28.17
N SER A 514 -12.47 6.63 -26.92
CA SER A 514 -12.69 7.75 -25.98
C SER A 514 -11.40 8.43 -25.48
N GLN A 515 -10.29 7.69 -25.36
CA GLN A 515 -8.98 8.16 -24.88
C GLN A 515 -8.03 8.60 -26.01
N LEU A 516 -8.45 8.48 -27.26
CA LEU A 516 -7.70 8.97 -28.42
C LEU A 516 -8.23 10.31 -28.91
N SER A 517 -7.33 11.22 -29.27
CA SER A 517 -7.70 12.49 -29.90
C SER A 517 -8.27 12.26 -31.31
N VAL A 518 -9.10 13.20 -31.79
CA VAL A 518 -9.64 13.12 -33.16
C VAL A 518 -8.50 13.06 -34.18
N ALA A 519 -7.42 13.80 -33.95
CA ALA A 519 -6.24 13.79 -34.83
C ALA A 519 -5.57 12.40 -34.87
N GLN A 520 -5.46 11.72 -33.73
CA GLN A 520 -4.89 10.38 -33.63
C GLN A 520 -5.73 9.33 -34.37
N ILE A 521 -7.05 9.32 -34.15
CA ILE A 521 -7.98 8.40 -34.81
C ILE A 521 -7.87 8.57 -36.33
N ILE A 522 -7.95 9.81 -36.81
CA ILE A 522 -7.86 10.12 -38.23
C ILE A 522 -6.49 9.75 -38.80
N LYS A 523 -5.39 9.95 -38.04
CA LYS A 523 -4.05 9.54 -38.48
C LYS A 523 -3.92 8.03 -38.63
N ILE A 524 -4.39 7.25 -37.65
CA ILE A 524 -4.37 5.77 -37.70
C ILE A 524 -5.16 5.26 -38.91
N LEU A 525 -6.36 5.78 -39.13
CA LEU A 525 -7.20 5.38 -40.28
C LEU A 525 -6.55 5.73 -41.63
N ASN A 526 -5.85 6.86 -41.73
CA ASN A 526 -5.12 7.24 -42.94
C ASN A 526 -3.85 6.41 -43.19
N LEU A 527 -3.18 5.97 -42.13
CA LEU A 527 -1.98 5.13 -42.21
C LEU A 527 -2.31 3.65 -42.44
N TYR A 528 -3.57 3.25 -42.25
CA TYR A 528 -4.01 1.87 -42.39
C TYR A 528 -3.66 1.30 -43.76
N THR A 529 -2.79 0.30 -43.76
CA THR A 529 -2.27 -0.34 -44.96
C THR A 529 -2.65 -1.83 -44.92
N PRO A 530 -3.63 -2.27 -45.73
CA PRO A 530 -4.01 -3.69 -45.82
C PRO A 530 -2.81 -4.57 -46.15
N VAL A 531 -2.66 -5.70 -45.46
CA VAL A 531 -1.58 -6.67 -45.70
C VAL A 531 -2.13 -8.01 -46.20
N ASP A 532 -3.34 -8.38 -45.76
CA ASP A 532 -4.01 -9.62 -46.15
C ASP A 532 -5.09 -9.39 -47.23
N GLU A 533 -5.45 -10.43 -47.99
CA GLU A 533 -6.48 -10.39 -49.05
C GLU A 533 -7.88 -10.10 -48.50
N TYR A 534 -8.08 -10.35 -47.20
CA TYR A 534 -9.33 -10.07 -46.48
C TYR A 534 -9.40 -8.64 -45.93
N GLU A 535 -8.36 -7.82 -46.13
CA GLU A 535 -8.32 -6.43 -45.69
C GLU A 535 -8.54 -5.46 -46.86
N GLU A 536 -9.44 -4.49 -46.66
CA GLU A 536 -9.64 -3.40 -47.61
C GLU A 536 -9.05 -2.08 -47.09
N ARG A 537 -8.64 -1.22 -48.02
CA ARG A 537 -8.15 0.12 -47.67
C ARG A 537 -9.32 0.94 -47.14
N VAL A 538 -9.08 1.68 -46.06
CA VAL A 538 -10.11 2.51 -45.43
C VAL A 538 -10.63 3.56 -46.41
N PRO A 539 -11.95 3.60 -46.71
CA PRO A 539 -12.51 4.58 -47.63
C PRO A 539 -12.41 6.02 -47.08
N ILE A 540 -12.07 6.98 -47.95
CA ILE A 540 -11.99 8.41 -47.57
C ILE A 540 -13.34 8.93 -47.06
N SER A 541 -14.45 8.45 -47.64
CA SER A 541 -15.81 8.77 -47.20
C SER A 541 -16.06 8.37 -45.75
N PHE A 542 -15.57 7.19 -45.34
CA PHE A 542 -15.66 6.71 -43.97
C PHE A 542 -14.84 7.58 -43.00
N ILE A 543 -13.61 7.93 -43.37
CA ILE A 543 -12.74 8.83 -42.58
C ILE A 543 -13.41 10.19 -42.37
N ARG A 544 -14.00 10.77 -43.42
CA ARG A 544 -14.75 12.03 -43.34
C ARG A 544 -15.96 11.92 -42.41
N LYS A 545 -16.70 10.80 -42.47
CA LYS A 545 -17.85 10.55 -41.60
C LYS A 545 -17.43 10.47 -40.13
N ILE A 546 -16.40 9.68 -39.80
CA ILE A 546 -15.83 9.65 -38.43
C ILE A 546 -15.37 11.04 -37.99
N GLN A 547 -14.67 11.78 -38.84
CA GLN A 547 -14.18 13.11 -38.50
C GLN A 547 -15.34 14.07 -38.17
N GLN A 548 -16.43 14.02 -38.93
CA GLN A 548 -17.60 14.83 -38.70
C GLN A 548 -18.31 14.43 -37.40
N THR A 549 -18.60 13.14 -37.21
CA THR A 549 -19.29 12.63 -36.01
C THR A 549 -18.49 12.93 -34.74
N LEU A 550 -17.17 12.72 -34.75
CA LEU A 550 -16.32 13.04 -33.60
C LEU A 550 -16.26 14.54 -33.31
N LYS A 551 -16.19 15.38 -34.34
CA LYS A 551 -16.25 16.84 -34.16
C LYS A 551 -17.59 17.28 -33.59
N GLU A 552 -18.69 16.63 -33.96
CA GLU A 552 -20.02 16.94 -33.43
C GLU A 552 -20.16 16.49 -31.97
N LYS A 553 -19.79 15.24 -31.66
CA LYS A 553 -19.89 14.68 -30.30
C LYS A 553 -18.95 15.35 -29.29
N ARG A 554 -17.77 15.83 -29.72
CA ARG A 554 -16.74 16.40 -28.81
C ARG A 554 -16.67 17.92 -28.78
N LYS A 555 -17.62 18.62 -29.43
CA LYS A 555 -17.70 20.11 -29.43
C LYS A 555 -17.88 20.71 -28.02
N SER A 556 -18.43 19.95 -27.08
CA SER A 556 -18.61 20.37 -25.67
C SER A 556 -17.36 20.14 -24.80
N ASP A 557 -16.41 19.31 -25.25
CA ASP A 557 -15.22 18.95 -24.49
C ASP A 557 -14.06 19.89 -24.85
N SER A 558 -14.06 21.08 -24.26
CA SER A 558 -12.97 22.06 -24.36
C SER A 558 -11.63 21.56 -23.79
N SER A 559 -11.61 20.38 -23.16
CA SER A 559 -10.46 19.73 -22.56
C SER A 559 -9.70 18.77 -23.49
N ASN A 560 -10.23 18.47 -24.68
CA ASN A 560 -9.63 17.43 -25.52
C ASN A 560 -8.38 17.96 -26.26
N PRO A 561 -7.17 17.44 -25.98
CA PRO A 561 -5.97 17.93 -26.63
C PRO A 561 -6.02 17.64 -28.13
N GLN A 562 -5.89 18.68 -28.95
CA GLN A 562 -5.75 18.54 -30.41
C GLN A 562 -4.39 17.92 -30.82
N ALA A 563 -3.52 17.61 -29.86
CA ALA A 563 -2.20 17.07 -30.10
C ALA A 563 -2.29 15.70 -30.80
N LEU A 564 -1.48 15.55 -31.86
CA LEU A 564 -1.32 14.28 -32.56
C LEU A 564 -0.49 13.31 -31.72
N LEU A 565 0.64 13.77 -31.18
CA LEU A 565 1.55 12.95 -30.38
C LEU A 565 1.21 13.07 -28.90
N ILE A 566 1.39 11.97 -28.19
CA ILE A 566 1.28 11.91 -26.72
C ILE A 566 2.57 12.46 -26.12
N ASP A 567 2.46 13.32 -25.11
CA ASP A 567 3.64 13.93 -24.47
C ASP A 567 4.41 12.92 -23.61
N THR A 568 5.56 12.47 -24.10
CA THR A 568 6.44 11.55 -23.36
C THR A 568 7.12 12.19 -22.15
N LYS A 569 7.13 13.53 -22.08
CA LYS A 569 7.70 14.31 -20.98
C LYS A 569 6.73 14.55 -19.84
N GLN A 570 5.45 14.19 -19.98
CA GLN A 570 4.47 14.28 -18.92
C GLN A 570 5.00 13.61 -17.65
N PHE A 571 4.86 14.34 -16.54
CA PHE A 571 5.29 13.92 -15.22
C PHE A 571 4.12 14.05 -14.25
N PHE A 572 3.69 12.95 -13.66
CA PHE A 572 2.65 12.96 -12.63
C PHE A 572 3.24 13.49 -11.31
N PRO A 573 2.56 14.42 -10.63
CA PRO A 573 2.97 14.87 -9.31
C PRO A 573 3.11 13.68 -8.36
N VAL A 574 4.26 13.57 -7.69
CA VAL A 574 4.53 12.51 -6.72
C VAL A 574 4.14 12.96 -5.32
N MET A 575 3.53 12.04 -4.57
CA MET A 575 3.15 12.22 -3.17
C MET A 575 3.84 11.17 -2.30
N PHE A 576 4.29 11.62 -1.13
CA PHE A 576 4.89 10.77 -0.09
C PHE A 576 3.98 10.76 1.15
N PRO A 577 2.87 10.00 1.11
CA PRO A 577 1.98 9.85 2.26
C PRO A 577 2.74 9.30 3.46
N PHE A 578 2.29 9.64 4.67
CA PHE A 578 2.95 9.16 5.88
C PHE A 578 2.71 7.66 6.06
N CYS A 579 3.80 6.89 6.16
CA CYS A 579 3.77 5.46 6.45
C CYS A 579 4.60 5.17 7.72
N PRO A 580 3.96 4.91 8.88
CA PRO A 580 4.67 4.64 10.12
C PRO A 580 5.47 3.33 10.05
N SER A 581 6.49 3.22 10.91
CA SER A 581 7.24 1.98 11.08
C SER A 581 6.81 1.25 12.36
N SER A 582 6.67 -0.07 12.27
CA SER A 582 6.51 -0.95 13.42
C SER A 582 7.82 -1.35 14.10
N ILE A 583 8.98 -0.97 13.53
CA ILE A 583 10.29 -1.36 14.07
C ILE A 583 10.55 -0.58 15.37
N GLY A 584 10.86 -1.30 16.45
CA GLY A 584 11.29 -0.72 17.72
C GLY A 584 12.76 -0.28 17.65
N LEU A 585 13.04 1.00 17.86
CA LEU A 585 14.40 1.56 17.83
C LEU A 585 15.31 0.89 18.88
N GLU A 586 14.73 0.52 20.01
CA GLU A 586 15.37 -0.19 21.12
C GLU A 586 15.85 -1.58 20.74
N SER A 587 15.39 -2.16 19.63
CA SER A 587 15.75 -3.51 19.16
C SER A 587 16.81 -3.50 18.06
N ILE A 588 17.16 -2.33 17.51
CA ILE A 588 18.05 -2.22 16.36
C ILE A 588 19.49 -2.45 16.78
N ASP A 589 20.13 -3.42 16.14
CA ASP A 589 21.57 -3.67 16.21
C ASP A 589 22.30 -3.11 14.98
N ILE A 590 23.58 -2.79 15.15
CA ILE A 590 24.45 -2.27 14.09
C ILE A 590 25.29 -3.40 13.51
N PRO A 591 25.05 -3.82 12.25
CA PRO A 591 25.87 -4.85 11.61
C PRO A 591 27.30 -4.38 11.39
N SER A 592 28.28 -5.25 11.68
CA SER A 592 29.71 -4.95 11.54
C SER A 592 30.13 -4.58 10.11
N VAL A 593 29.39 -5.06 9.10
CA VAL A 593 29.60 -4.72 7.69
C VAL A 593 29.52 -3.21 7.40
N LEU A 594 28.80 -2.46 8.22
CA LEU A 594 28.67 -1.00 8.09
C LEU A 594 29.91 -0.23 8.58
N LYS A 595 30.86 -0.90 9.25
CA LYS A 595 32.08 -0.26 9.81
C LYS A 595 31.79 0.91 10.76
N LEU A 596 30.72 0.78 11.54
CA LEU A 596 30.25 1.78 12.51
C LEU A 596 30.54 1.37 13.96
N GLY A 597 31.66 0.68 14.20
CA GLY A 597 32.03 0.19 15.54
C GLY A 597 32.33 1.28 16.58
N PHE A 598 32.39 2.55 16.15
CA PHE A 598 32.54 3.72 17.03
C PHE A 598 31.20 4.20 17.60
N LEU A 599 30.06 3.76 17.06
CA LEU A 599 28.75 4.09 17.61
C LEU A 599 28.48 3.32 18.90
N VAL A 600 28.01 4.01 19.92
CA VAL A 600 27.65 3.42 21.22
C VAL A 600 26.12 3.41 21.34
N ARG A 601 25.56 2.23 21.61
CA ARG A 601 24.12 2.04 21.80
C ARG A 601 23.72 2.40 23.22
N LEU A 602 22.74 3.31 23.33
CA LEU A 602 22.17 3.79 24.58
C LEU A 602 20.75 3.27 24.78
#